data_AF-A0AAE1CW82-F1
#
_entry.id   AF-A0AAE1CW82-F1
#
_cell.length_a   1.000
_cell.length_b   1.000
_cell.length_c   1.000
_cell.angle_alpha   90.00
_cell.angle_beta   90.00
_cell.angle_gamma   90.00
#
_symmetry.space_group_name_H-M   'P 1'
#
loop_
_entity.id
_entity.type
_entity.pdbx_description
1 polymer ?
#
loop_
_entity_poly.entity_id
_entity_poly.type
_entity_poly.pdbx_seq_one_letter_code
_entity_poly.pdbx_strand_id
1 'polypeptide(L)'
;MIVCCYLLYSHRLDKSITSTIGQTLHPDPQSRSGAHHQSSPNSLAANADVDIDYEKEEKPFRMKKVNLLWTKGKKRLSSGKLADLYAELSVHDKYEAHLKKMRAASKDEDGSLEAKVLKSYARIVEHFGLEDSYPSGKNKHINETPFEEEGEIEKETQFQDPKLQSMWRKAQEAGFSKTDLVMLKEEFQHQQLRINEFNFLVDEFGVDPDLLEDADPDENVVDPTIKTKEDLTQEQLKEREIIIKGNHSEIKEGYQRLNDLVSSIAVPEPVFRDNRVYKLWAMAKKTDWSINELNSFKEELKHFEHRLSKLTYYKEQLDQSEDAITRMKEKGLEIPEKHQKLLEKNEFLDRTVNKLYTDLKTRITKSLKHVEL
;
A
#
# COMPACT_ATOMS: atom_id res chain seq x y z
N MET A 1 12.42 -0.05 17.38
CA MET A 1 11.65 1.06 18.01
C MET A 1 11.60 2.22 17.04
N ILE A 2 10.63 2.22 16.14
CA ILE A 2 9.96 3.35 15.46
C ILE A 2 8.99 2.63 14.52
N VAL A 3 7.83 2.23 15.02
CA VAL A 3 6.56 2.10 14.28
C VAL A 3 5.47 2.01 15.35
N CYS A 4 4.98 3.16 15.83
CA CYS A 4 3.71 3.23 16.56
C CYS A 4 3.38 4.71 16.80
N CYS A 5 2.90 5.40 15.77
CA CYS A 5 2.22 6.68 15.91
C CYS A 5 1.45 6.98 14.63
N TYR A 6 0.28 6.35 14.40
CA TYR A 6 -0.83 6.92 13.62
C TYR A 6 -2.10 6.07 13.77
N LEU A 7 -2.61 5.93 15.00
CA LEU A 7 -3.99 5.52 15.26
C LEU A 7 -4.49 6.19 16.54
N LEU A 8 -4.83 7.48 16.44
CA LEU A 8 -5.66 8.16 17.43
C LEU A 8 -6.67 9.03 16.68
N TYR A 9 -7.76 8.43 16.24
CA TYR A 9 -9.05 9.11 16.19
C TYR A 9 -10.18 8.09 16.26
N SER A 10 -11.16 8.40 17.10
CA SER A 10 -12.47 7.75 17.24
C SER A 10 -12.56 6.53 18.16
N HIS A 11 -12.75 6.78 19.46
CA HIS A 11 -13.86 6.16 20.20
C HIS A 11 -14.14 6.94 21.49
N ARG A 12 -15.25 7.68 21.52
CA ARG A 12 -15.96 8.02 22.76
C ARG A 12 -17.46 8.00 22.48
N LEU A 13 -18.06 6.84 22.69
CA LEU A 13 -19.49 6.69 22.97
C LEU A 13 -19.67 6.86 24.48
N ASP A 14 -20.67 7.65 24.89
CA ASP A 14 -21.54 7.22 25.96
C ASP A 14 -22.86 8.03 26.06
N LYS A 15 -23.94 7.24 26.19
CA LYS A 15 -25.11 7.42 27.06
C LYS A 15 -26.42 8.08 26.58
N SER A 16 -27.43 7.20 26.63
CA SER A 16 -28.84 7.37 27.01
C SER A 16 -29.71 8.13 26.00
N ILE A 17 -30.89 7.63 25.63
CA ILE A 17 -32.08 7.64 26.48
C ILE A 17 -33.01 6.45 26.18
N THR A 18 -33.62 5.99 27.26
CA THR A 18 -34.60 4.92 27.43
C THR A 18 -36.04 5.30 27.05
N SER A 19 -36.81 4.27 26.69
CA SER A 19 -38.21 4.02 27.10
C SER A 19 -39.36 4.81 26.45
N THR A 20 -40.35 4.07 25.93
CA THR A 20 -41.81 4.11 26.29
C THR A 20 -42.59 3.30 25.23
N ILE A 21 -43.00 2.05 25.53
CA ILE A 21 -44.39 1.59 25.85
C ILE A 21 -45.33 1.65 24.61
N GLY A 22 -46.10 0.64 24.19
CA GLY A 22 -46.43 -0.69 24.71
C GLY A 22 -47.77 -1.18 24.09
N GLN A 23 -48.11 -2.45 24.35
CA GLN A 23 -49.44 -3.09 24.30
C GLN A 23 -49.95 -3.79 23.02
N THR A 24 -49.64 -5.09 22.94
CA THR A 24 -50.54 -6.27 22.93
C THR A 24 -52.01 -6.16 22.49
N LEU A 25 -52.46 -7.09 21.63
CA LEU A 25 -53.66 -7.96 21.84
C LEU A 25 -53.78 -9.05 20.74
N HIS A 26 -53.86 -10.31 21.18
CA HIS A 26 -54.48 -11.47 20.48
C HIS A 26 -55.93 -11.60 21.03
N PRO A 27 -56.93 -12.27 20.39
CA PRO A 27 -56.88 -13.72 20.08
C PRO A 27 -57.65 -14.19 18.80
N ASP A 28 -57.44 -15.47 18.47
CA ASP A 28 -58.17 -16.41 17.58
C ASP A 28 -59.65 -16.67 17.99
N PRO A 29 -60.46 -17.62 17.43
CA PRO A 29 -60.41 -18.43 16.16
C PRO A 29 -61.79 -18.61 15.45
N GLN A 30 -61.84 -19.31 14.29
CA GLN A 30 -62.73 -20.46 13.96
C GLN A 30 -63.14 -20.59 12.47
N SER A 31 -62.64 -21.67 11.85
CA SER A 31 -63.37 -22.74 11.13
C SER A 31 -64.49 -22.44 10.12
N ARG A 32 -64.28 -22.85 8.85
CA ARG A 32 -65.18 -23.83 8.17
C ARG A 32 -64.62 -24.41 6.86
N SER A 33 -64.86 -25.71 6.71
CA SER A 33 -64.84 -26.61 5.53
C SER A 33 -65.21 -25.96 4.19
N GLY A 34 -64.83 -26.46 3.00
CA GLY A 34 -64.23 -27.73 2.58
C GLY A 34 -64.51 -27.96 1.08
N ALA A 35 -63.80 -28.93 0.48
CA ALA A 35 -63.98 -29.55 -0.86
C ALA A 35 -63.80 -28.61 -2.09
N HIS A 36 -63.32 -28.99 -3.28
CA HIS A 36 -63.14 -30.28 -3.95
C HIS A 36 -62.23 -30.03 -5.20
N HIS A 37 -61.37 -30.99 -5.59
CA HIS A 37 -60.86 -31.26 -6.97
C HIS A 37 -60.01 -30.15 -7.67
N GLN A 38 -59.02 -30.38 -8.53
CA GLN A 38 -58.49 -31.52 -9.30
C GLN A 38 -57.07 -31.15 -9.78
N SER A 39 -56.32 -32.17 -10.20
CA SER A 39 -55.05 -32.22 -10.96
C SER A 39 -54.60 -31.02 -11.83
N SER A 40 -53.28 -30.72 -11.75
CA SER A 40 -52.27 -30.14 -12.69
C SER A 40 -52.66 -29.69 -14.12
N PRO A 41 -51.80 -28.97 -14.89
CA PRO A 41 -50.60 -28.16 -14.57
C PRO A 41 -50.58 -26.77 -15.30
N ASN A 42 -49.49 -26.01 -15.12
CA ASN A 42 -48.97 -24.99 -16.06
C ASN A 42 -49.59 -23.57 -16.01
N SER A 43 -48.84 -22.61 -15.46
CA SER A 43 -48.91 -21.19 -15.87
C SER A 43 -47.61 -20.46 -15.47
N LEU A 44 -46.55 -20.69 -16.25
CA LEU A 44 -45.71 -19.57 -16.67
C LEU A 44 -46.59 -18.57 -17.43
N ALA A 45 -46.23 -17.28 -17.35
CA ALA A 45 -46.89 -16.14 -17.98
C ALA A 45 -48.00 -15.48 -17.15
N ALA A 46 -47.59 -14.69 -16.16
CA ALA A 46 -48.20 -13.40 -15.87
C ALA A 46 -47.30 -12.62 -14.91
N ASN A 47 -46.36 -11.85 -15.45
CA ASN A 47 -46.00 -10.57 -14.85
C ASN A 47 -45.83 -9.57 -15.97
N ALA A 48 -46.73 -8.59 -15.91
CA ALA A 48 -46.98 -7.58 -16.92
C ALA A 48 -45.76 -6.70 -17.18
N ASP A 49 -45.63 -6.34 -18.45
CA ASP A 49 -44.71 -5.36 -19.03
C ASP A 49 -44.48 -4.15 -18.13
N VAL A 50 -43.31 -4.13 -17.50
CA VAL A 50 -42.62 -2.86 -17.29
C VAL A 50 -41.81 -2.68 -18.56
N ASP A 51 -42.21 -1.74 -19.41
CA ASP A 51 -41.45 -1.31 -20.58
C ASP A 51 -40.19 -0.59 -20.07
N ILE A 52 -39.22 -1.37 -19.57
CA ILE A 52 -37.93 -0.89 -19.11
C ILE A 52 -37.16 -0.56 -20.39
N ASP A 53 -36.94 0.72 -20.64
CA ASP A 53 -36.10 1.21 -21.73
C ASP A 53 -34.64 0.79 -21.47
N TYR A 54 -34.30 -0.44 -21.86
CA TYR A 54 -33.01 -1.09 -21.65
C TYR A 54 -31.84 -0.32 -22.30
N GLU A 55 -32.12 0.61 -23.22
CA GLU A 55 -31.10 1.45 -23.86
C GLU A 55 -30.64 2.61 -22.96
N LYS A 56 -31.51 3.11 -22.06
CA LYS A 56 -31.22 4.31 -21.23
C LYS A 56 -30.55 4.02 -19.88
N GLU A 57 -30.52 2.78 -19.40
CA GLU A 57 -29.85 2.46 -18.13
C GLU A 57 -28.34 2.19 -18.34
N GLU A 58 -27.51 3.17 -17.95
CA GLU A 58 -26.04 3.08 -18.06
C GLU A 58 -25.41 2.16 -17.00
N LYS A 59 -26.00 2.06 -15.79
CA LYS A 59 -25.47 1.27 -14.65
C LYS A 59 -26.59 0.63 -13.80
N PRO A 60 -27.30 -0.39 -14.31
CA PRO A 60 -28.43 -0.99 -13.60
C PRO A 60 -28.05 -1.91 -12.42
N PHE A 61 -26.80 -2.37 -12.34
CA PHE A 61 -26.36 -3.34 -11.33
C PHE A 61 -25.50 -2.70 -10.24
N ARG A 62 -25.47 -3.29 -9.03
CA ARG A 62 -24.69 -2.76 -7.91
C ARG A 62 -23.19 -3.01 -8.10
N MET A 63 -22.84 -4.14 -8.72
CA MET A 63 -21.47 -4.56 -8.90
C MET A 63 -20.86 -4.00 -10.21
N LYS A 64 -19.67 -3.39 -10.09
CA LYS A 64 -18.95 -2.80 -11.24
C LYS A 64 -18.65 -3.84 -12.35
N LYS A 65 -18.26 -5.06 -11.98
CA LYS A 65 -17.99 -6.15 -12.93
C LYS A 65 -19.23 -6.57 -13.75
N VAL A 66 -20.40 -6.58 -13.10
CA VAL A 66 -21.68 -6.91 -13.74
C VAL A 66 -22.11 -5.78 -14.68
N ASN A 67 -21.89 -4.52 -14.31
CA ASN A 67 -22.11 -3.37 -15.20
C ASN A 67 -21.17 -3.37 -16.40
N LEU A 68 -19.91 -3.80 -16.24
CA LEU A 68 -18.99 -3.94 -17.38
C LEU A 68 -19.50 -4.98 -18.38
N LEU A 69 -20.00 -6.13 -17.88
CA LEU A 69 -20.60 -7.15 -18.73
C LEU A 69 -21.88 -6.64 -19.41
N TRP A 70 -22.72 -5.89 -18.70
CA TRP A 70 -23.91 -5.22 -19.24
C TRP A 70 -23.59 -4.26 -20.38
N THR A 71 -22.66 -3.32 -20.18
CA THR A 71 -22.26 -2.35 -21.21
C THR A 71 -21.70 -3.00 -22.47
N LYS A 72 -21.00 -4.13 -22.34
CA LYS A 72 -20.54 -4.94 -23.48
C LYS A 72 -21.69 -5.70 -24.15
N GLY A 73 -22.59 -6.27 -23.36
CA GLY A 73 -23.81 -6.92 -23.84
C GLY A 73 -24.66 -5.96 -24.69
N LYS A 74 -24.87 -4.72 -24.22
CA LYS A 74 -25.57 -3.67 -24.98
C LYS A 74 -24.96 -3.39 -26.35
N LYS A 75 -23.63 -3.45 -26.48
CA LYS A 75 -22.92 -3.19 -27.74
C LYS A 75 -22.95 -4.36 -28.72
N ARG A 76 -23.17 -5.61 -28.25
CA ARG A 76 -22.98 -6.84 -29.04
C ARG A 76 -24.24 -7.69 -29.22
N LEU A 77 -25.25 -7.54 -28.36
CA LEU A 77 -26.45 -8.37 -28.37
C LEU A 77 -27.66 -7.65 -28.96
N SER A 78 -28.56 -8.39 -29.61
CA SER A 78 -29.84 -7.87 -30.08
C SER A 78 -30.81 -7.64 -28.91
N SER A 79 -31.78 -6.72 -29.09
CA SER A 79 -32.74 -6.31 -28.06
C SER A 79 -33.40 -7.48 -27.28
N GLY A 80 -33.78 -8.57 -27.96
CA GLY A 80 -34.33 -9.76 -27.30
C GLY A 80 -33.33 -10.48 -26.38
N LYS A 81 -32.11 -10.73 -26.86
CA LYS A 81 -31.04 -11.37 -26.06
C LYS A 81 -30.52 -10.45 -24.95
N LEU A 82 -30.67 -9.14 -25.13
CA LEU A 82 -30.29 -8.15 -24.14
C LEU A 82 -31.22 -8.17 -22.92
N ALA A 83 -32.53 -8.35 -23.13
CA ALA A 83 -33.47 -8.53 -22.03
C ALA A 83 -33.19 -9.81 -21.23
N ASP A 84 -32.86 -10.91 -21.92
CA ASP A 84 -32.47 -12.18 -21.27
C ASP A 84 -31.17 -12.01 -20.45
N LEU A 85 -30.16 -11.33 -21.02
CA LEU A 85 -28.93 -11.01 -20.29
C LEU A 85 -29.22 -10.15 -19.06
N TYR A 86 -30.11 -9.16 -19.16
CA TYR A 86 -30.48 -8.31 -18.01
C TYR A 86 -31.09 -9.13 -16.88
N ALA A 87 -32.00 -10.05 -17.21
CA ALA A 87 -32.64 -10.93 -16.22
C ALA A 87 -31.61 -11.82 -15.51
N GLU A 88 -30.69 -12.45 -16.27
CA GLU A 88 -29.65 -13.30 -15.71
C GLU A 88 -28.63 -12.52 -14.87
N LEU A 89 -28.22 -11.33 -15.31
CA LEU A 89 -27.31 -10.45 -14.56
C LEU A 89 -27.97 -9.89 -13.29
N SER A 90 -29.27 -9.62 -13.29
CA SER A 90 -30.01 -9.17 -12.11
C SER A 90 -30.05 -10.25 -11.02
N VAL A 91 -30.21 -11.50 -11.42
CA VAL A 91 -30.14 -12.65 -10.52
C VAL A 91 -28.71 -12.84 -10.00
N HIS A 92 -27.71 -12.73 -10.88
CA HIS A 92 -26.30 -12.83 -10.49
C HIS A 92 -25.84 -11.71 -9.53
N ASP A 93 -26.25 -10.46 -9.74
CA ASP A 93 -25.93 -9.32 -8.87
C ASP A 93 -26.47 -9.52 -7.43
N LYS A 94 -27.62 -10.19 -7.28
CA LYS A 94 -28.15 -10.58 -5.97
C LYS A 94 -27.29 -11.64 -5.27
N TYR A 95 -26.80 -12.64 -6.01
CA TYR A 95 -25.91 -13.66 -5.47
C TYR A 95 -24.55 -13.09 -5.06
N GLU A 96 -24.00 -12.16 -5.84
CA GLU A 96 -22.78 -11.41 -5.51
C GLU A 96 -22.93 -10.56 -4.24
N ALA A 97 -24.04 -9.83 -4.11
CA ALA A 97 -24.33 -9.06 -2.91
C ALA A 97 -24.47 -9.95 -1.67
N HIS A 98 -25.07 -11.14 -1.83
CA HIS A 98 -25.18 -12.13 -0.76
C HIS A 98 -23.83 -12.73 -0.38
N LEU A 99 -22.99 -13.09 -1.36
CA LEU A 99 -21.62 -13.56 -1.13
C LEU A 99 -20.80 -12.53 -0.35
N LYS A 100 -20.87 -11.25 -0.73
CA LYS A 100 -20.18 -10.16 -0.03
C LYS A 100 -20.62 -10.02 1.43
N LYS A 101 -21.92 -10.20 1.70
CA LYS A 101 -22.47 -10.20 3.05
C LYS A 101 -22.00 -11.41 3.87
N MET A 102 -21.91 -12.59 3.24
CA MET A 102 -21.44 -13.82 3.88
C MET A 102 -19.93 -13.80 4.16
N ARG A 103 -19.13 -13.26 3.23
CA ARG A 103 -17.69 -13.00 3.43
C ARG A 103 -17.46 -12.04 4.62
N ALA A 104 -18.23 -10.95 4.70
CA ALA A 104 -18.14 -10.00 5.82
C ALA A 104 -18.57 -10.59 7.17
N ALA A 105 -19.37 -11.65 7.16
CA ALA A 105 -19.82 -12.35 8.36
C ALA A 105 -18.96 -13.59 8.69
N SER A 106 -17.90 -13.88 7.92
CA SER A 106 -17.02 -15.06 8.06
C SER A 106 -17.80 -16.38 8.18
N LYS A 107 -18.84 -16.57 7.35
CA LYS A 107 -19.74 -17.74 7.42
C LYS A 107 -19.69 -18.64 6.17
N ASP A 108 -18.73 -18.42 5.28
CA ASP A 108 -18.48 -19.25 4.09
C ASP A 108 -17.12 -19.94 4.22
N GLU A 109 -16.98 -20.79 5.25
CA GLU A 109 -15.72 -21.47 5.60
C GLU A 109 -15.24 -22.44 4.49
N ASP A 110 -16.16 -23.03 3.72
CA ASP A 110 -15.86 -24.01 2.66
C ASP A 110 -15.78 -23.39 1.24
N GLY A 111 -16.01 -22.07 1.08
CA GLY A 111 -16.00 -21.39 -0.23
C GLY A 111 -17.03 -21.92 -1.25
N SER A 112 -18.05 -22.65 -0.79
CA SER A 112 -19.04 -23.31 -1.65
C SER A 112 -19.93 -22.30 -2.37
N LEU A 113 -20.27 -21.20 -1.69
CA LEU A 113 -21.10 -20.15 -2.28
C LEU A 113 -20.30 -19.36 -3.32
N GLU A 114 -19.03 -19.07 -3.03
CA GLU A 114 -18.11 -18.43 -3.97
C GLU A 114 -17.94 -19.23 -5.26
N ALA A 115 -17.66 -20.54 -5.15
CA ALA A 115 -17.52 -21.40 -6.32
C ALA A 115 -18.79 -21.44 -7.18
N LYS A 116 -19.98 -21.37 -6.56
CA LYS A 116 -21.27 -21.29 -7.28
C LYS A 116 -21.45 -19.96 -8.00
N VAL A 117 -21.08 -18.85 -7.35
CA VAL A 117 -21.15 -17.51 -7.94
C VAL A 117 -20.21 -17.40 -9.13
N LEU A 118 -18.98 -17.90 -9.02
CA LEU A 118 -18.02 -17.93 -10.13
C LEU A 118 -18.50 -18.78 -11.30
N LYS A 119 -18.99 -20.00 -11.03
CA LYS A 119 -19.56 -20.87 -12.08
C LYS A 119 -20.78 -20.24 -12.76
N SER A 120 -21.64 -19.58 -11.99
CA SER A 120 -22.79 -18.86 -12.53
C SER A 120 -22.35 -17.71 -13.43
N TYR A 121 -21.34 -16.94 -13.03
CA TYR A 121 -20.83 -15.83 -13.84
C TYR A 121 -20.22 -16.33 -15.15
N ALA A 122 -19.36 -17.35 -15.07
CA ALA A 122 -18.74 -17.97 -16.24
C ALA A 122 -19.79 -18.51 -17.22
N ARG A 123 -20.84 -19.17 -16.70
CA ARG A 123 -21.95 -19.67 -17.51
C ARG A 123 -22.68 -18.54 -18.26
N ILE A 124 -22.92 -17.40 -17.62
CA ILE A 124 -23.58 -16.25 -18.28
C ILE A 124 -22.67 -15.71 -19.40
N VAL A 125 -21.37 -15.56 -19.13
CA VAL A 125 -20.40 -15.08 -20.13
C VAL A 125 -20.34 -16.01 -21.35
N GLU A 126 -20.27 -17.31 -21.12
CA GLU A 126 -20.25 -18.34 -22.18
C GLU A 126 -21.57 -18.36 -22.96
N HIS A 127 -22.71 -18.33 -22.27
CA HIS A 127 -24.03 -18.41 -22.88
C HIS A 127 -24.29 -17.26 -23.86
N PHE A 128 -23.82 -16.06 -23.54
CA PHE A 128 -23.99 -14.86 -24.38
C PHE A 128 -22.79 -14.58 -25.30
N GLY A 129 -21.77 -15.45 -25.33
CA GLY A 129 -20.59 -15.27 -26.20
C GLY A 129 -19.79 -14.02 -25.88
N LEU A 130 -19.75 -13.63 -24.60
CA LEU A 130 -19.04 -12.44 -24.10
C LEU A 130 -17.66 -12.79 -23.55
N GLU A 131 -17.05 -13.88 -24.04
CA GLU A 131 -15.77 -14.47 -23.57
C GLU A 131 -14.60 -13.47 -23.57
N ASP A 132 -14.57 -12.51 -24.51
CA ASP A 132 -13.59 -11.41 -24.54
C ASP A 132 -13.73 -10.43 -23.35
N SER A 133 -14.80 -10.56 -22.57
CA SER A 133 -14.99 -9.87 -21.30
C SER A 133 -14.38 -10.61 -20.12
N TYR A 134 -14.00 -11.87 -20.32
CA TYR A 134 -13.08 -12.56 -19.42
C TYR A 134 -11.67 -12.19 -19.84
N PRO A 135 -10.81 -11.75 -18.90
CA PRO A 135 -9.38 -11.77 -19.11
C PRO A 135 -9.00 -13.23 -19.38
N SER A 136 -8.82 -13.56 -20.66
CA SER A 136 -8.56 -14.92 -21.13
C SER A 136 -7.39 -15.53 -20.36
N GLY A 137 -7.68 -16.49 -19.45
CA GLY A 137 -6.80 -17.55 -18.93
C GLY A 137 -5.42 -17.22 -18.32
N LYS A 138 -4.91 -15.99 -18.45
CA LYS A 138 -3.58 -15.56 -17.99
C LYS A 138 -3.64 -14.60 -16.81
N ASN A 139 -4.81 -14.01 -16.56
CA ASN A 139 -5.05 -13.06 -15.47
C ASN A 139 -6.10 -13.60 -14.50
N LYS A 140 -5.72 -14.64 -13.73
CA LYS A 140 -6.49 -15.11 -12.57
C LYS A 140 -6.42 -14.13 -11.38
N HIS A 141 -5.65 -13.06 -11.49
CA HIS A 141 -5.37 -12.10 -10.42
C HIS A 141 -5.73 -10.68 -10.83
N ILE A 142 -7.01 -10.42 -11.06
CA ILE A 142 -7.49 -9.03 -11.12
C ILE A 142 -8.47 -8.86 -9.98
N ASN A 143 -7.96 -8.28 -8.88
CA ASN A 143 -8.68 -7.73 -7.73
C ASN A 143 -8.93 -8.61 -6.50
N GLU A 144 -8.13 -9.64 -6.25
CA GLU A 144 -8.08 -10.25 -4.92
C GLU A 144 -6.62 -10.32 -4.45
N THR A 145 -6.33 -9.68 -3.32
CA THR A 145 -5.12 -9.92 -2.53
C THR A 145 -5.00 -11.43 -2.28
N PRO A 146 -3.92 -12.11 -2.69
CA PRO A 146 -3.77 -13.53 -2.40
C PRO A 146 -3.73 -13.74 -0.89
N PHE A 147 -4.74 -14.44 -0.35
CA PHE A 147 -4.57 -15.15 0.91
C PHE A 147 -3.73 -16.38 0.57
N GLU A 148 -2.42 -16.32 0.85
CA GLU A 148 -1.53 -17.46 0.68
C GLU A 148 -1.96 -18.56 1.67
N GLU A 149 -2.42 -19.68 1.11
CA GLU A 149 -2.60 -20.95 1.81
C GLU A 149 -1.26 -21.30 2.48
N GLU A 150 -1.23 -21.37 3.82
CA GLU A 150 -0.07 -21.82 4.59
C GLU A 150 0.24 -23.28 4.23
N GLY A 151 1.02 -23.51 3.18
CA GLY A 151 1.26 -24.89 2.77
C GLY A 151 2.05 -25.15 1.49
N GLU A 152 2.89 -24.25 0.98
CA GLU A 152 3.89 -24.62 -0.03
C GLU A 152 5.05 -23.60 -0.01
N ILE A 153 5.99 -23.83 0.89
CA ILE A 153 7.35 -23.30 0.71
C ILE A 153 7.91 -24.07 -0.51
N GLU A 154 8.49 -23.35 -1.48
CA GLU A 154 9.31 -23.87 -2.60
C GLU A 154 8.65 -24.13 -3.97
N LYS A 155 7.75 -23.25 -4.43
CA LYS A 155 7.82 -22.87 -5.85
C LYS A 155 8.48 -21.50 -5.89
N GLU A 156 9.71 -21.46 -6.41
CA GLU A 156 10.44 -20.21 -6.64
C GLU A 156 9.48 -19.15 -7.18
N THR A 157 9.24 -18.11 -6.38
CA THR A 157 8.40 -16.98 -6.78
C THR A 157 9.11 -16.31 -7.95
N GLN A 158 8.74 -16.70 -9.18
CA GLN A 158 9.36 -16.19 -10.38
C GLN A 158 8.70 -14.85 -10.70
N PHE A 159 9.35 -13.76 -10.27
CA PHE A 159 9.01 -12.43 -10.76
C PHE A 159 9.27 -12.39 -12.27
N GLN A 160 8.33 -11.82 -13.03
CA GLN A 160 8.45 -11.71 -14.48
C GLN A 160 9.51 -10.67 -14.86
N ASP A 161 9.66 -9.64 -14.02
CA ASP A 161 10.68 -8.62 -14.19
C ASP A 161 12.07 -9.12 -13.72
N PRO A 162 13.11 -9.07 -14.57
CA PRO A 162 14.44 -9.57 -14.24
C PRO A 162 15.14 -8.75 -13.15
N LYS A 163 14.82 -7.46 -13.02
CA LYS A 163 15.40 -6.57 -12.00
C LYS A 163 14.79 -6.87 -10.63
N LEU A 164 13.48 -7.08 -10.55
CA LEU A 164 12.82 -7.59 -9.33
C LEU A 164 13.38 -8.94 -8.92
N GLN A 165 13.58 -9.87 -9.86
CA GLN A 165 14.16 -11.18 -9.55
C GLN A 165 15.58 -11.06 -8.97
N SER A 166 16.41 -10.17 -9.53
CA SER A 166 17.76 -9.90 -9.03
C SER A 166 17.76 -9.33 -7.61
N MET A 167 16.89 -8.34 -7.34
CA MET A 167 16.78 -7.74 -6.01
C MET A 167 16.21 -8.71 -4.97
N TRP A 168 15.26 -9.57 -5.37
CA TRP A 168 14.72 -10.61 -4.49
C TRP A 168 15.79 -11.62 -4.07
N ARG A 169 16.65 -12.05 -5.00
CA ARG A 169 17.79 -12.93 -4.67
C ARG A 169 18.74 -12.27 -3.66
N LYS A 170 19.06 -10.99 -3.87
CA LYS A 170 19.86 -10.21 -2.91
C LYS A 170 19.18 -10.14 -1.55
N ALA A 171 17.86 -9.97 -1.50
CA ALA A 171 17.11 -9.97 -0.25
C ALA A 171 17.17 -11.32 0.47
N GLN A 172 17.06 -12.44 -0.26
CA GLN A 172 17.19 -13.78 0.34
C GLN A 172 18.58 -14.01 0.95
N GLU A 173 19.63 -13.48 0.32
CA GLU A 173 21.02 -13.56 0.80
C GLU A 173 21.33 -12.56 1.92
N ALA A 174 20.56 -11.48 2.06
CA ALA A 174 20.78 -10.40 3.04
C ALA A 174 20.39 -10.78 4.49
N GLY A 175 19.91 -12.00 4.74
CA GLY A 175 19.70 -12.52 6.11
C GLY A 175 18.45 -11.98 6.81
N PHE A 176 17.40 -11.63 6.06
CA PHE A 176 16.11 -11.23 6.61
C PHE A 176 15.49 -12.33 7.48
N SER A 177 14.70 -11.93 8.47
CA SER A 177 13.88 -12.89 9.23
C SER A 177 12.81 -13.49 8.32
N LYS A 178 12.31 -14.69 8.66
CA LYS A 178 11.28 -15.37 7.85
C LYS A 178 10.02 -14.51 7.69
N THR A 179 9.61 -13.79 8.73
CA THR A 179 8.45 -12.89 8.70
C THR A 179 8.70 -11.67 7.83
N ASP A 180 9.90 -11.09 7.89
CA ASP A 180 10.25 -9.92 7.08
C ASP A 180 10.37 -10.29 5.60
N LEU A 181 10.84 -11.51 5.29
CA LEU A 181 10.84 -12.02 3.91
C LEU A 181 9.43 -12.16 3.35
N VAL A 182 8.44 -12.59 4.14
CA VAL A 182 7.05 -12.68 3.67
C VAL A 182 6.49 -11.29 3.36
N MET A 183 6.66 -10.32 4.26
CA MET A 183 6.23 -8.94 4.00
C MET A 183 6.95 -8.32 2.80
N LEU A 184 8.26 -8.56 2.68
CA LEU A 184 9.03 -8.07 1.54
C LEU A 184 8.56 -8.73 0.23
N LYS A 185 8.21 -10.01 0.26
CA LYS A 185 7.66 -10.73 -0.89
C LYS A 185 6.35 -10.09 -1.36
N GLU A 186 5.46 -9.71 -0.43
CA GLU A 186 4.22 -8.99 -0.74
C GLU A 186 4.50 -7.65 -1.44
N GLU A 187 5.47 -6.86 -0.93
CA GLU A 187 5.87 -5.61 -1.57
C GLU A 187 6.45 -5.81 -2.97
N PHE A 188 7.26 -6.83 -3.18
CA PHE A 188 7.76 -7.20 -4.51
C PHE A 188 6.63 -7.65 -5.45
N GLN A 189 5.63 -8.38 -4.95
CA GLN A 189 4.44 -8.75 -5.71
C GLN A 189 3.61 -7.51 -6.09
N HIS A 190 3.42 -6.57 -5.17
CA HIS A 190 2.74 -5.31 -5.45
C HIS A 190 3.46 -4.52 -6.55
N GLN A 191 4.79 -4.47 -6.50
CA GLN A 191 5.57 -3.80 -7.53
C GLN A 191 5.45 -4.51 -8.89
N GLN A 192 5.44 -5.85 -8.92
CA GLN A 192 5.19 -6.62 -10.14
C GLN A 192 3.80 -6.32 -10.73
N LEU A 193 2.76 -6.19 -9.88
CA LEU A 193 1.42 -5.84 -10.33
C LEU A 193 1.39 -4.45 -10.99
N ARG A 194 2.08 -3.46 -10.41
CA ARG A 194 2.17 -2.11 -11.00
C ARG A 194 2.88 -2.11 -12.35
N ILE A 195 3.96 -2.90 -12.49
CA ILE A 195 4.65 -3.09 -13.78
C ILE A 195 3.71 -3.71 -14.82
N ASN A 196 2.93 -4.72 -14.43
CA ASN A 196 1.97 -5.35 -15.34
C ASN A 196 0.86 -4.38 -15.77
N GLU A 197 0.37 -3.55 -14.86
CA GLU A 197 -0.61 -2.49 -15.15
C GLU A 197 -0.04 -1.46 -16.14
N PHE A 198 1.19 -1.01 -15.93
CA PHE A 198 1.86 -0.11 -16.86
C PHE A 198 2.03 -0.73 -18.25
N ASN A 199 2.51 -1.98 -18.33
CA ASN A 199 2.66 -2.69 -19.60
C ASN A 199 1.31 -2.84 -20.33
N PHE A 200 0.23 -3.08 -19.59
CA PHE A 200 -1.11 -3.14 -20.14
C PHE A 200 -1.55 -1.79 -20.72
N LEU A 201 -1.33 -0.68 -20.00
CA LEU A 201 -1.67 0.65 -20.47
C LEU A 201 -0.84 1.07 -21.69
N VAL A 202 0.45 0.73 -21.71
CA VAL A 202 1.33 0.92 -22.85
C VAL A 202 0.80 0.19 -24.09
N ASP A 203 0.41 -1.09 -23.95
CA ASP A 203 -0.17 -1.88 -25.04
C ASP A 203 -1.54 -1.34 -25.50
N GLU A 204 -2.40 -0.96 -24.56
CA GLU A 204 -3.73 -0.38 -24.86
C GLU A 204 -3.62 0.97 -25.58
N PHE A 205 -2.67 1.81 -25.18
CA PHE A 205 -2.45 3.12 -25.79
C PHE A 205 -1.51 3.08 -27.01
N GLY A 206 -0.82 1.96 -27.26
CA GLY A 206 0.13 1.81 -28.36
C GLY A 206 1.31 2.78 -28.28
N VAL A 207 1.69 3.18 -27.06
CA VAL A 207 2.80 4.10 -26.79
C VAL A 207 4.09 3.30 -26.73
N ASP A 208 5.17 3.82 -27.30
CA ASP A 208 6.49 3.20 -27.18
C ASP A 208 7.10 3.59 -25.81
N PRO A 209 7.40 2.64 -24.91
CA PRO A 209 8.01 2.92 -23.61
C PRO A 209 9.31 3.72 -23.69
N ASP A 210 10.08 3.54 -24.76
CA ASP A 210 11.38 4.19 -24.95
C ASP A 210 11.25 5.68 -25.27
N LEU A 211 10.05 6.16 -25.62
CA LEU A 211 9.75 7.57 -25.88
C LEU A 211 9.29 8.34 -24.62
N LEU A 212 9.21 7.66 -23.46
CA LEU A 212 8.80 8.25 -22.19
C LEU A 212 9.98 8.69 -21.32
N GLU A 213 11.20 8.32 -21.70
CA GLU A 213 12.41 8.79 -21.02
C GLU A 213 12.62 10.27 -21.35
N ASP A 214 13.09 11.03 -20.34
CA ASP A 214 13.21 12.49 -20.34
C ASP A 214 13.95 13.02 -21.59
N ALA A 215 13.23 13.22 -22.69
CA ALA A 215 13.72 14.01 -23.80
C ALA A 215 13.87 15.43 -23.28
N ASP A 216 15.12 15.90 -23.18
CA ASP A 216 15.45 17.28 -22.87
C ASP A 216 14.53 18.21 -23.68
N PRO A 217 13.84 19.18 -23.05
CA PRO A 217 12.90 20.07 -23.74
C PRO A 217 13.58 20.95 -24.81
N ASP A 218 14.91 20.91 -24.92
CA ASP A 218 15.73 21.65 -25.86
C ASP A 218 16.14 20.85 -27.12
N GLU A 219 15.84 19.55 -27.21
CA GLU A 219 16.00 18.82 -28.47
C GLU A 219 14.70 18.87 -29.27
N ASN A 220 14.78 19.45 -30.48
CA ASN A 220 13.74 19.41 -31.51
C ASN A 220 13.54 17.96 -32.01
N VAL A 221 13.01 17.09 -31.16
CA VAL A 221 12.54 15.78 -31.54
C VAL A 221 11.13 15.96 -32.09
N VAL A 222 10.94 15.54 -33.34
CA VAL A 222 9.64 15.53 -34.00
C VAL A 222 8.69 14.72 -33.12
N ASP A 223 7.66 15.40 -32.60
CA ASP A 223 6.57 14.85 -31.81
C ASP A 223 6.22 13.46 -32.36
N PRO A 224 6.58 12.36 -31.67
CA PRO A 224 6.35 11.02 -32.17
C PRO A 224 4.85 10.85 -32.03
N THR A 225 4.17 11.23 -33.09
CA THR A 225 2.72 11.15 -33.24
C THR A 225 2.37 9.77 -32.73
N ILE A 226 1.77 9.73 -31.54
CA ILE A 226 1.29 8.53 -30.90
C ILE A 226 0.53 7.83 -32.01
N LYS A 227 1.05 6.70 -32.50
CA LYS A 227 0.39 5.93 -33.57
C LYS A 227 -0.80 5.20 -32.95
N THR A 228 -1.67 5.95 -32.30
CA THR A 228 -2.98 5.48 -31.90
C THR A 228 -3.72 5.10 -33.16
N LYS A 229 -4.21 3.87 -33.18
CA LYS A 229 -5.05 3.30 -34.26
C LYS A 229 -6.42 4.00 -34.38
N GLU A 230 -6.61 5.15 -33.75
CA GLU A 230 -7.88 5.84 -33.53
C GLU A 230 -7.69 7.36 -33.65
N ASP A 231 -8.65 8.03 -34.30
CA ASP A 231 -8.75 9.50 -34.40
C ASP A 231 -9.10 10.10 -33.02
N LEU A 232 -8.09 10.26 -32.16
CA LEU A 232 -8.25 10.82 -30.82
C LEU A 232 -7.98 12.32 -30.79
N THR A 233 -8.67 13.02 -29.90
CA THR A 233 -8.43 14.45 -29.71
C THR A 233 -7.09 14.69 -29.01
N GLN A 234 -6.51 15.87 -29.24
CA GLN A 234 -5.27 16.31 -28.57
C GLN A 234 -5.37 16.27 -27.04
N GLU A 235 -6.57 16.47 -26.48
CA GLU A 235 -6.82 16.38 -25.03
C GLU A 235 -6.75 14.93 -24.53
N GLN A 236 -7.30 13.98 -25.29
CA GLN A 236 -7.25 12.55 -24.95
C GLN A 236 -5.81 12.00 -25.02
N LEU A 237 -5.00 12.48 -25.95
CA LEU A 237 -3.58 12.11 -26.05
C LEU A 237 -2.79 12.60 -24.83
N LYS A 238 -3.02 13.85 -24.41
CA LYS A 238 -2.39 14.41 -23.21
C LYS A 238 -2.82 13.70 -21.93
N GLU A 239 -4.10 13.35 -21.80
CA GLU A 239 -4.59 12.60 -20.64
C GLU A 239 -3.92 11.22 -20.55
N ARG A 240 -3.80 10.50 -21.67
CA ARG A 240 -3.09 9.22 -21.74
C ARG A 240 -1.62 9.38 -21.38
N GLU A 241 -0.95 10.41 -21.89
CA GLU A 241 0.45 10.69 -21.58
C GLU A 241 0.67 10.95 -20.09
N ILE A 242 -0.20 11.73 -19.45
CA ILE A 242 -0.14 12.01 -17.99
C ILE A 242 -0.28 10.70 -17.20
N ILE A 243 -1.22 9.83 -17.57
CA ILE A 243 -1.44 8.54 -16.89
C ILE A 243 -0.21 7.65 -17.01
N ILE A 244 0.34 7.52 -18.22
CA ILE A 244 1.52 6.69 -18.48
C ILE A 244 2.75 7.22 -17.72
N LYS A 245 3.01 8.53 -17.78
CA LYS A 245 4.12 9.17 -17.06
C LYS A 245 3.99 9.03 -15.55
N GLY A 246 2.78 9.20 -15.01
CA GLY A 246 2.48 8.99 -13.59
C GLY A 246 2.82 7.57 -13.15
N ASN A 247 2.31 6.56 -13.86
CA ASN A 247 2.57 5.16 -13.57
C ASN A 247 4.05 4.79 -13.72
N HIS A 248 4.75 5.33 -14.73
CA HIS A 248 6.19 5.12 -14.89
C HIS A 248 6.99 5.67 -13.70
N SER A 249 6.69 6.90 -13.25
CA SER A 249 7.31 7.50 -12.07
C SER A 249 7.05 6.67 -10.81
N GLU A 250 5.81 6.23 -10.64
CA GLU A 250 5.36 5.37 -9.55
C GLU A 250 6.11 4.03 -9.49
N ILE A 251 6.37 3.41 -10.65
CA ILE A 251 7.20 2.20 -10.77
C ILE A 251 8.65 2.52 -10.42
N LYS A 252 9.22 3.61 -10.94
CA LYS A 252 10.60 4.02 -10.66
C LYS A 252 10.82 4.25 -9.15
N GLU A 253 9.90 4.92 -8.48
CA GLU A 253 9.94 5.10 -7.02
C GLU A 253 9.83 3.78 -6.27
N GLY A 254 8.93 2.87 -6.71
CA GLY A 254 8.81 1.55 -6.11
C GLY A 254 10.11 0.76 -6.18
N TYR A 255 10.81 0.81 -7.32
CA TYR A 255 12.14 0.20 -7.47
C TYR A 255 13.17 0.78 -6.51
N GLN A 256 13.20 2.11 -6.35
CA GLN A 256 14.13 2.76 -5.43
C GLN A 256 13.85 2.35 -3.99
N ARG A 257 12.58 2.37 -3.55
CA ARG A 257 12.18 1.96 -2.20
C ARG A 257 12.56 0.51 -1.90
N LEU A 258 12.29 -0.42 -2.82
CA LEU A 258 12.67 -1.82 -2.66
C LEU A 258 14.20 -1.98 -2.60
N ASN A 259 14.93 -1.29 -3.48
CA ASN A 259 16.39 -1.34 -3.48
C ASN A 259 16.99 -0.79 -2.17
N ASP A 260 16.45 0.30 -1.66
CA ASP A 260 16.87 0.89 -0.39
C ASP A 260 16.58 -0.04 0.78
N LEU A 261 15.40 -0.68 0.80
CA LEU A 261 15.03 -1.64 1.83
C LEU A 261 15.97 -2.85 1.84
N VAL A 262 16.24 -3.44 0.66
CA VAL A 262 17.19 -4.56 0.53
C VAL A 262 18.61 -4.15 0.92
N SER A 263 19.03 -2.93 0.56
CA SER A 263 20.39 -2.43 0.85
C SER A 263 20.58 -2.02 2.31
N SER A 264 19.54 -1.50 2.96
CA SER A 264 19.57 -1.00 4.34
C SER A 264 19.82 -2.08 5.38
N ILE A 265 19.50 -3.33 5.07
CA ILE A 265 19.70 -4.49 5.95
C ILE A 265 20.98 -5.24 5.59
N ALA A 266 21.37 -5.26 4.31
CA ALA A 266 22.65 -5.82 3.86
C ALA A 266 23.86 -5.09 4.48
N VAL A 267 23.70 -3.83 4.88
CA VAL A 267 24.65 -3.10 5.72
C VAL A 267 24.06 -3.05 7.13
N PRO A 268 24.62 -3.76 8.13
CA PRO A 268 24.18 -3.62 9.50
C PRO A 268 24.20 -2.13 9.86
N GLU A 269 23.04 -1.56 10.17
CA GLU A 269 22.94 -0.14 10.49
C GLU A 269 24.02 0.17 11.55
N PRO A 270 24.92 1.13 11.29
CA PRO A 270 26.02 1.37 12.22
C PRO A 270 25.39 1.69 13.57
N VAL A 271 25.75 0.90 14.58
CA VAL A 271 25.18 0.96 15.94
C VAL A 271 25.16 2.39 16.51
N PHE A 272 26.05 3.24 16.01
CA PHE A 272 26.14 4.67 16.27
C PHE A 272 26.39 5.41 14.94
N ARG A 273 25.74 6.56 14.75
CA ARG A 273 25.89 7.44 13.57
C ARG A 273 27.14 8.31 13.69
N ASP A 274 27.47 8.78 14.89
CA ASP A 274 28.68 9.59 15.11
C ASP A 274 29.95 8.71 15.13
N ASN A 275 30.90 9.01 14.24
CA ASN A 275 32.16 8.27 14.10
C ASN A 275 32.99 8.22 15.40
N ARG A 276 32.93 9.26 16.26
CA ARG A 276 33.64 9.25 17.56
C ARG A 276 33.04 8.22 18.50
N VAL A 277 31.72 8.11 18.54
CA VAL A 277 30.99 7.14 19.37
C VAL A 277 31.23 5.72 18.84
N TYR A 278 31.19 5.56 17.51
CA TYR A 278 31.54 4.30 16.85
C TYR A 278 32.96 3.82 17.21
N LYS A 279 33.96 4.72 17.18
CA LYS A 279 35.34 4.40 17.57
C LYS A 279 35.43 3.96 19.04
N LEU A 280 34.74 4.62 19.96
CA LEU A 280 34.69 4.22 21.37
C LEU A 280 34.07 2.83 21.52
N TRP A 281 32.98 2.54 20.82
CA TRP A 281 32.35 1.23 20.82
C TRP A 281 33.26 0.14 20.24
N ALA A 282 33.97 0.43 19.15
CA ALA A 282 34.93 -0.48 18.54
C ALA A 282 36.10 -0.79 19.48
N MET A 283 36.56 0.19 20.29
CA MET A 283 37.55 -0.03 21.33
C MET A 283 36.98 -0.86 22.48
N ALA A 284 35.76 -0.56 22.95
CA ALA A 284 35.11 -1.32 24.02
C ALA A 284 34.94 -2.80 23.68
N LYS A 285 34.58 -3.14 22.43
CA LYS A 285 34.47 -4.54 21.97
C LYS A 285 35.79 -5.32 22.01
N LYS A 286 36.94 -4.65 22.11
CA LYS A 286 38.27 -5.30 22.24
C LYS A 286 38.68 -5.52 23.69
N THR A 287 37.87 -5.07 24.65
CA THR A 287 38.13 -5.23 26.08
C THR A 287 37.45 -6.49 26.61
N ASP A 288 37.95 -7.05 27.71
CA ASP A 288 37.39 -8.26 28.33
C ASP A 288 36.18 -7.97 29.23
N TRP A 289 35.35 -6.99 28.86
CA TRP A 289 34.13 -6.67 29.60
C TRP A 289 33.11 -7.79 29.47
N SER A 290 32.38 -8.03 30.57
CA SER A 290 31.22 -8.91 30.54
C SER A 290 30.14 -8.34 29.61
N ILE A 291 29.25 -9.20 29.13
CA ILE A 291 28.14 -8.81 28.26
C ILE A 291 27.28 -7.71 28.92
N ASN A 292 27.10 -7.77 30.24
CA ASN A 292 26.33 -6.79 31.00
C ASN A 292 27.02 -5.42 31.05
N GLU A 293 28.33 -5.40 31.29
CA GLU A 293 29.13 -4.17 31.28
C GLU A 293 29.17 -3.55 29.88
N LEU A 294 29.32 -4.39 28.84
CA LEU A 294 29.31 -3.95 27.46
C LEU A 294 27.94 -3.36 27.05
N ASN A 295 26.85 -3.96 27.51
CA ASN A 295 25.50 -3.42 27.29
C ASN A 295 25.26 -2.12 28.06
N SER A 296 25.69 -2.03 29.32
CA SER A 296 25.62 -0.79 30.11
C SER A 296 26.43 0.34 29.44
N PHE A 297 27.63 0.02 28.94
CA PHE A 297 28.45 0.96 28.19
C PHE A 297 27.81 1.37 26.86
N LYS A 298 27.13 0.45 26.17
CA LYS A 298 26.37 0.75 24.94
C LYS A 298 25.26 1.77 25.21
N GLU A 299 24.54 1.65 26.33
CA GLU A 299 23.52 2.61 26.73
C GLU A 299 24.13 3.98 27.07
N GLU A 300 25.26 4.00 27.79
CA GLU A 300 26.00 5.24 28.08
C GLU A 300 26.44 5.95 26.79
N LEU A 301 26.93 5.20 25.80
CA LEU A 301 27.28 5.73 24.48
C LEU A 301 26.06 6.27 23.71
N LYS A 302 24.89 5.64 23.82
CA LYS A 302 23.64 6.18 23.23
C LYS A 302 23.26 7.52 23.85
N HIS A 303 23.37 7.64 25.18
CA HIS A 303 23.13 8.92 25.86
C HIS A 303 24.15 9.99 25.47
N PHE A 304 25.41 9.59 25.29
CA PHE A 304 26.45 10.49 24.80
C PHE A 304 26.19 10.95 23.37
N GLU A 305 25.78 10.05 22.47
CA GLU A 305 25.38 10.39 21.10
C GLU A 305 24.19 11.35 21.07
N HIS A 306 23.17 11.14 21.90
CA HIS A 306 22.06 12.08 22.01
C HIS A 306 22.50 13.49 22.45
N ARG A 307 23.46 13.57 23.40
CA ARG A 307 24.07 14.85 23.80
C ARG A 307 24.87 15.49 22.66
N LEU A 308 25.54 14.69 21.84
CA LEU A 308 26.22 15.17 20.63
C LEU A 308 25.25 15.73 19.61
N SER A 309 24.14 15.04 19.31
CA SER A 309 23.10 15.55 18.41
C SER A 309 22.53 16.87 18.92
N LYS A 310 22.32 17.00 20.24
CA LYS A 310 21.87 18.25 20.86
C LYS A 310 22.91 19.37 20.71
N LEU A 311 24.20 19.08 20.87
CA LEU A 311 25.26 20.05 20.65
C LEU A 311 25.29 20.51 19.18
N THR A 312 25.21 19.59 18.22
CA THR A 312 25.16 19.91 16.79
C THR A 312 23.98 20.83 16.48
N TYR A 313 22.78 20.52 16.99
CA TYR A 313 21.61 21.38 16.84
C TYR A 313 21.85 22.81 17.38
N TYR A 314 22.42 22.94 18.57
CA TYR A 314 22.70 24.27 19.14
C TYR A 314 23.81 25.03 18.39
N LYS A 315 24.80 24.32 17.82
CA LYS A 315 25.82 24.91 16.95
C LYS A 315 25.21 25.44 15.66
N GLU A 316 24.36 24.66 15.00
CA GLU A 316 23.64 25.10 13.79
C GLU A 316 22.74 26.31 14.05
N GLN A 317 22.01 26.31 15.17
CA GLN A 317 21.20 27.46 15.59
C GLN A 317 22.06 28.70 15.89
N LEU A 318 23.26 28.51 16.47
CA LEU A 318 24.17 29.61 16.76
C LEU A 318 24.74 30.21 15.47
N ASP A 319 25.16 29.37 14.53
CA ASP A 319 25.68 29.76 13.21
C ASP A 319 24.64 30.58 12.42
N GLN A 320 23.40 30.07 12.33
CA GLN A 320 22.28 30.80 11.72
C GLN A 320 22.00 32.16 12.40
N SER A 321 22.16 32.22 13.73
CA SER A 321 21.98 33.46 14.48
C SER A 321 23.15 34.42 14.28
N GLU A 322 24.37 33.93 14.14
CA GLU A 322 25.60 34.73 14.06
C GLU A 322 25.63 35.57 12.78
N ASP A 323 25.12 35.04 11.66
CA ASP A 323 24.90 35.79 10.42
C ASP A 323 23.99 37.01 10.63
N ALA A 324 22.90 36.84 11.40
CA ALA A 324 21.98 37.93 11.72
C ALA A 324 22.62 38.95 12.67
N ILE A 325 23.40 38.48 13.66
CA ILE A 325 24.11 39.36 14.61
C ILE A 325 25.20 40.17 13.91
N THR A 326 25.94 39.60 12.97
CA THR A 326 26.98 40.30 12.23
C THR A 326 26.42 41.51 11.50
N ARG A 327 25.29 41.34 10.81
CA ARG A 327 24.55 42.44 10.15
C ARG A 327 24.01 43.48 11.11
N MET A 328 23.63 43.09 12.32
CA MET A 328 23.17 44.02 13.37
C MET A 328 24.33 44.82 13.97
N LYS A 329 25.48 44.16 14.23
CA LYS A 329 26.70 44.81 14.70
C LYS A 329 27.24 45.83 13.71
N GLU A 330 27.23 45.51 12.41
CA GLU A 330 27.60 46.47 11.34
C GLU A 330 26.72 47.73 11.35
N LYS A 331 25.45 47.61 11.76
CA LYS A 331 24.50 48.72 11.91
C LYS A 331 24.56 49.39 13.29
N GLY A 332 25.48 48.97 14.17
CA GLY A 332 25.62 49.49 15.53
C GLY A 332 24.47 49.14 16.48
N LEU A 333 23.68 48.11 16.16
CA LEU A 333 22.53 47.67 16.97
C LEU A 333 22.98 46.70 18.08
N GLU A 334 22.28 46.75 19.21
CA GLU A 334 22.55 45.88 20.36
C GLU A 334 22.25 44.40 20.05
N ILE A 335 23.08 43.51 20.59
CA ILE A 335 22.93 42.06 20.41
C ILE A 335 21.75 41.57 21.26
N PRO A 336 20.76 40.86 20.67
CA PRO A 336 19.67 40.29 21.41
C PRO A 336 20.14 39.34 22.52
N GLU A 337 19.58 39.48 23.72
CA GLU A 337 19.85 38.61 24.89
C GLU A 337 19.65 37.10 24.57
N LYS A 338 18.76 36.79 23.62
CA LYS A 338 18.54 35.42 23.14
C LYS A 338 19.79 34.80 22.51
N HIS A 339 20.58 35.58 21.76
CA HIS A 339 21.82 35.12 21.15
C HIS A 339 22.89 34.86 22.22
N GLN A 340 22.98 35.73 23.22
CA GLN A 340 23.86 35.54 24.38
C GLN A 340 23.56 34.21 25.10
N LYS A 341 22.28 33.95 25.42
CA LYS A 341 21.84 32.70 26.06
C LYS A 341 22.13 31.47 25.20
N LEU A 342 22.01 31.60 23.87
CA LEU A 342 22.32 30.52 22.93
C LEU A 342 23.81 30.18 22.94
N LEU A 343 24.66 31.20 22.94
CA LEU A 343 26.12 31.07 23.03
C LEU A 343 26.54 30.38 24.34
N GLU A 344 26.06 30.87 25.48
CA GLU A 344 26.36 30.29 26.80
C GLU A 344 25.95 28.82 26.87
N LYS A 345 24.78 28.49 26.32
CA LYS A 345 24.28 27.11 26.28
C LYS A 345 25.11 26.22 25.38
N ASN A 346 25.54 26.72 24.22
CA ASN A 346 26.40 25.99 23.30
C ASN A 346 27.76 25.70 23.94
N GLU A 347 28.38 26.69 24.59
CA GLU A 347 29.64 26.50 25.30
C GLU A 347 29.52 25.50 26.46
N PHE A 348 28.43 25.58 27.24
CA PHE A 348 28.19 24.64 28.33
C PHE A 348 28.05 23.20 27.83
N LEU A 349 27.31 22.99 26.74
CA LEU A 349 27.15 21.67 26.13
C LEU A 349 28.48 21.16 25.55
N ASP A 350 29.28 22.03 24.91
CA ASP A 350 30.58 21.66 24.35
C ASP A 350 31.55 21.20 25.45
N ARG A 351 31.67 21.95 26.56
CA ARG A 351 32.46 21.56 27.73
C ARG A 351 31.99 20.22 28.32
N THR A 352 30.67 20.04 28.45
CA THR A 352 30.08 18.83 29.02
C THR A 352 30.35 17.61 28.14
N VAL A 353 30.16 17.74 26.83
CA VAL A 353 30.44 16.70 25.83
C VAL A 353 31.92 16.32 25.85
N ASN A 354 32.83 17.30 25.86
CA ASN A 354 34.27 17.03 25.87
C ASN A 354 34.71 16.32 27.16
N LYS A 355 34.13 16.69 28.31
CA LYS A 355 34.37 16.00 29.58
C LYS A 355 33.91 14.55 29.53
N LEU A 356 32.70 14.31 29.04
CA LEU A 356 32.15 12.94 28.89
C LEU A 356 32.97 12.10 27.91
N TYR A 357 33.35 12.67 26.76
CA TYR A 357 34.18 11.98 25.78
C TYR A 357 35.52 11.56 26.39
N THR A 358 36.15 12.46 27.15
CA THR A 358 37.41 12.18 27.84
C THR A 358 37.24 11.08 28.87
N ASP A 359 36.18 11.13 29.70
CA ASP A 359 35.88 10.10 30.70
C ASP A 359 35.62 8.72 30.08
N LEU A 360 34.79 8.66 29.04
CA LEU A 360 34.50 7.42 28.31
C LEU A 360 35.78 6.84 27.69
N LYS A 361 36.61 7.68 27.08
CA LYS A 361 37.88 7.28 26.47
C LYS A 361 38.89 6.80 27.52
N THR A 362 39.03 7.48 28.65
CA THR A 362 39.95 7.06 29.72
C THR A 362 39.51 5.75 30.34
N ARG A 363 38.20 5.53 30.51
CA ARG A 363 37.64 4.27 31.04
C ARG A 363 37.95 3.08 30.13
N ILE A 364 37.70 3.21 28.82
CA ILE A 364 38.02 2.15 27.85
C ILE A 364 39.53 1.92 27.72
N THR A 365 40.33 2.98 27.67
CA THR A 365 41.79 2.81 27.52
C THR A 365 42.43 2.20 28.76
N LYS A 366 41.88 2.47 29.95
CA LYS A 366 42.31 1.81 31.19
C LYS A 366 41.97 0.32 31.16
N SER A 367 40.75 -0.05 30.78
CA SER A 367 40.39 -1.48 30.69
C SER A 367 41.20 -2.22 29.64
N LEU A 368 41.46 -1.60 28.49
CA LEU A 368 42.28 -2.19 27.43
C LEU A 368 43.72 -2.48 27.89
N LYS A 369 44.33 -1.57 28.66
CA LYS A 369 45.68 -1.78 29.25
C LYS A 369 45.73 -2.96 30.23
N HIS A 370 44.63 -3.27 30.90
CA HIS A 370 44.55 -4.42 31.81
C HIS A 370 44.40 -5.76 31.10
N VAL A 371 44.11 -5.75 29.78
CA VAL A 371 44.00 -6.95 28.95
C VAL A 371 45.35 -7.31 28.28
N GLU A 372 46.18 -6.31 27.99
CA GLU A 372 47.49 -6.50 27.34
C GLU A 372 48.66 -6.79 28.32
N LEU A 373 48.42 -6.74 29.63
CA LEU A 373 49.36 -7.08 30.71
C LEU A 373 48.99 -8.44 31.31
#